data_AF-A0A554RSG0-F1
#
_entry.id   AF-A0A554RSG0-F1
#
_cell.length_a   1.000
_cell.length_b   1.000
_cell.length_c   1.000
_cell.angle_alpha   90.00
_cell.angle_beta   90.00
_cell.angle_gamma   90.00
#
_symmetry.space_group_name_H-M   'P 1'
#
loop_
_entity.id
_entity.type
_entity.pdbx_description
1 polymer ?
#
loop_
_entity_poly.entity_id
_entity_poly.type
_entity_poly.pdbx_seq_one_letter_code
_entity_poly.pdbx_strand_id
1 'polypeptide(L)'
;MKQPVLIIWDVLKAHRSRLGYDYFGCLGVHIQIVLLQPYASDLNPVEYLWAWLKPHVLANCCLADFGELRATARDRLKSIQKLWMQAAQCQCHCRGTDQ
;
A
#
# COMPACT_ATOMS: atom_id res chain seq x y z
N MET A 1 -3.38 -6.67 -23.21
CA MET A 1 -2.26 -7.15 -22.37
C MET A 1 -2.47 -6.64 -20.94
N LYS A 2 -2.25 -7.45 -19.90
CA LYS A 2 -2.34 -6.98 -18.50
C LYS A 2 -1.12 -6.11 -18.18
N GLN A 3 -1.33 -4.94 -17.58
CA GLN A 3 -0.23 -4.07 -17.16
C GLN A 3 0.61 -4.75 -16.05
N PRO A 4 1.94 -4.54 -16.02
CA PRO A 4 2.77 -5.05 -14.93
C PRO A 4 2.33 -4.50 -13.57
N VAL A 5 2.42 -5.32 -12.54
CA VAL A 5 2.24 -4.87 -11.15
C VAL A 5 3.59 -4.36 -10.64
N LEU A 6 3.66 -3.09 -10.29
CA LEU A 6 4.83 -2.48 -9.65
C LEU A 6 4.70 -2.55 -8.12
N ILE A 7 5.68 -3.16 -7.47
CA ILE A 7 5.80 -3.22 -6.02
C ILE A 7 6.93 -2.28 -5.58
N ILE A 8 6.63 -1.36 -4.66
CA ILE A 8 7.60 -0.48 -4.01
C ILE A 8 7.86 -1.04 -2.61
N TRP A 9 9.12 -1.32 -2.27
CA TRP A 9 9.51 -1.91 -1.00
C TRP A 9 10.63 -1.14 -0.32
N ASP A 10 10.59 -1.11 1.01
CA ASP A 10 11.71 -0.62 1.82
C ASP A 10 12.89 -1.63 1.79
N VAL A 11 14.00 -1.22 2.39
CA VAL A 11 15.24 -2.00 2.40
C VAL A 11 15.30 -3.05 3.51
N LEU A 12 14.16 -3.48 4.08
CA LEU A 12 14.14 -4.51 5.11
C LEU A 12 14.78 -5.80 4.58
N LYS A 13 15.61 -6.46 5.40
CA LYS A 13 16.35 -7.68 4.99
C LYS A 13 15.43 -8.79 4.46
N ALA A 14 14.22 -8.91 5.00
CA ALA A 14 13.21 -9.87 4.54
C ALA A 14 12.80 -9.65 3.07
N HIS A 15 12.72 -8.39 2.63
CA HIS A 15 12.35 -8.02 1.25
C HIS A 15 13.47 -8.28 0.23
N ARG A 16 14.70 -8.55 0.69
CA ARG A 16 15.85 -8.91 -0.15
C ARG A 16 16.08 -10.42 -0.25
N SER A 17 15.22 -11.23 0.38
CA SER A 17 15.40 -12.68 0.42
C SER A 17 15.16 -13.29 -0.96
N ARG A 18 16.08 -14.16 -1.39
CA ARG A 18 15.97 -14.83 -2.70
C ARG A 18 14.72 -15.69 -2.82
N LEU A 19 14.30 -16.33 -1.72
CA LEU A 19 13.08 -17.13 -1.65
C LEU A 19 11.83 -16.32 -2.08
N GLY A 20 11.74 -15.04 -1.72
CA GLY A 20 10.65 -14.17 -2.15
C GLY A 20 10.66 -13.92 -3.66
N TYR A 21 11.84 -13.64 -4.22
CA TYR A 21 12.00 -13.43 -5.66
C TYR A 21 11.72 -14.70 -6.48
N ASP A 22 12.20 -15.85 -6.02
CA ASP A 22 11.94 -17.15 -6.66
C ASP A 22 10.42 -17.44 -6.67
N TYR A 23 9.73 -17.16 -5.56
CA TYR A 23 8.27 -17.27 -5.47
C TYR A 23 7.55 -16.36 -6.48
N PHE A 24 7.98 -15.10 -6.64
CA PHE A 24 7.38 -14.20 -7.63
C PHE A 24 7.55 -14.70 -9.07
N GLY A 25 8.69 -15.32 -9.39
CA GLY A 25 8.91 -15.96 -10.69
C GLY A 25 7.92 -17.08 -11.00
N CYS A 26 7.42 -17.78 -9.98
CA CYS A 26 6.46 -18.88 -10.13
C CYS A 26 5.00 -18.42 -10.28
N LEU A 27 4.65 -17.16 -9.95
CA LEU A 27 3.25 -16.72 -9.91
C LEU A 27 2.60 -16.52 -11.30
N GLY A 28 3.39 -16.54 -12.39
CA GLY A 28 2.86 -16.32 -13.74
C GLY A 28 2.28 -14.92 -13.98
N VAL A 29 2.57 -13.96 -13.09
CA VAL A 29 2.22 -12.54 -13.22
C VAL A 29 3.49 -11.73 -13.46
N HIS A 30 3.37 -10.70 -14.31
CA HIS A 30 4.46 -9.77 -14.55
C HIS A 30 4.56 -8.78 -13.38
N ILE A 31 5.49 -9.04 -12.46
CA ILE A 31 5.73 -8.23 -11.27
C ILE A 31 7.08 -7.52 -11.43
N GLN A 32 7.09 -6.20 -11.22
CA GLN A 32 8.30 -5.39 -11.14
C GLN A 32 8.49 -4.93 -9.70
N ILE A 33 9.70 -5.04 -9.17
CA ILE A 33 10.01 -4.69 -7.78
C ILE A 33 11.03 -3.56 -7.78
N VAL A 34 10.71 -2.46 -7.09
CA VAL A 34 11.59 -1.33 -6.84
C VAL A 34 11.89 -1.27 -5.36
N LEU A 35 13.16 -1.40 -5.01
CA LEU A 35 13.64 -1.18 -3.65
C LEU A 35 13.97 0.30 -3.47
N LEU A 36 13.47 0.88 -2.40
CA LEU A 36 13.80 2.24 -1.99
C LEU A 36 15.26 2.32 -1.53
N GLN A 37 15.80 3.54 -1.46
CA GLN A 37 17.10 3.76 -0.83
C GLN A 37 16.99 3.59 0.70
N PRO A 38 18.09 3.24 1.40
CA PRO A 38 18.11 3.29 2.85
C PRO A 38 17.67 4.67 3.36
N TYR A 39 16.86 4.68 4.42
CA TYR A 39 16.33 5.90 5.04
C TYR A 39 15.41 6.77 4.15
N ALA A 40 14.95 6.28 3.01
CA ALA A 40 13.97 6.96 2.16
C ALA A 40 12.52 6.67 2.59
N SER A 41 12.20 6.88 3.88
CA SER A 41 10.86 6.63 4.43
C SER A 41 9.81 7.59 3.87
N ASP A 42 10.22 8.80 3.49
CA ASP A 42 9.41 9.80 2.80
C ASP A 42 8.96 9.34 1.41
N LEU A 43 9.71 8.47 0.73
CA LEU A 43 9.33 7.90 -0.56
C LEU A 43 8.45 6.64 -0.43
N ASN A 44 8.26 6.13 0.78
CA ASN A 44 7.46 4.93 1.02
C ASN A 44 5.98 5.30 1.20
N PRO A 45 5.08 4.99 0.25
CA PRO A 45 3.67 5.38 0.33
C PRO A 45 2.95 4.82 1.57
N VAL A 46 3.42 3.70 2.13
CA VAL A 46 2.82 3.13 3.33
C VAL A 46 3.05 4.01 4.57
N GLU A 47 4.13 4.80 4.61
CA GLU A 47 4.42 5.69 5.73
C GLU A 47 3.41 6.84 5.82
N TYR A 48 2.95 7.36 4.68
CA TYR A 48 1.85 8.33 4.65
C TYR A 48 0.54 7.73 5.16
N LEU A 49 0.25 6.49 4.78
CA LEU A 49 -0.91 5.77 5.28
C LEU A 49 -0.84 5.61 6.81
N TRP A 50 0.33 5.26 7.35
CA TRP A 50 0.55 5.17 8.79
C TRP A 50 0.45 6.51 9.50
N ALA A 51 1.02 7.56 8.93
CA ALA A 51 0.97 8.92 9.45
C ALA A 51 -0.47 9.44 9.53
N TRP A 52 -1.36 9.03 8.62
CA TRP A 52 -2.77 9.33 8.71
C TRP A 52 -3.49 8.43 9.73
N LEU A 53 -3.28 7.11 9.67
CA LEU A 53 -4.04 6.13 10.45
C LEU A 53 -3.84 6.28 11.96
N LYS A 54 -2.59 6.45 12.40
CA LYS A 54 -2.27 6.50 13.83
C LYS A 54 -2.99 7.65 14.56
N PRO A 55 -2.87 8.93 14.14
CA PRO A 55 -3.56 10.03 14.82
C PRO A 55 -5.07 10.11 14.53
N HIS A 56 -5.56 9.71 13.36
CA HIS A 56 -6.97 9.93 13.00
C HIS A 56 -7.90 8.76 13.32
N VAL A 57 -7.35 7.55 13.43
CA VAL A 57 -8.14 6.34 13.65
C VAL A 57 -7.81 5.66 14.97
N LEU A 58 -6.55 5.68 15.38
CA LEU A 58 -6.10 4.91 16.54
C LEU A 58 -5.82 5.77 17.78
N ALA A 59 -5.62 7.08 17.61
CA ALA A 59 -5.43 7.96 18.75
C ALA A 59 -6.73 8.04 19.56
N ASN A 60 -6.59 7.90 20.88
CA ASN A 60 -7.70 7.96 21.85
C ASN A 60 -8.74 6.83 21.72
N CYS A 61 -8.48 5.78 20.93
CA CYS A 61 -9.32 4.58 20.92
C CYS A 61 -8.90 3.64 22.06
N CYS A 62 -9.75 3.53 23.09
CA CYS A 62 -9.60 2.53 24.13
C CYS A 62 -10.33 1.24 23.70
N LEU A 63 -9.63 0.43 22.91
CA LEU A 63 -10.16 -0.83 22.38
C LEU A 63 -9.93 -1.94 23.39
N ALA A 64 -10.92 -2.82 23.54
CA ALA A 64 -10.94 -3.84 24.59
C ALA A 64 -9.92 -4.95 24.35
N ASP A 65 -9.63 -5.27 23.07
CA ASP A 65 -8.69 -6.32 22.69
C ASP A 65 -8.06 -6.11 21.31
N PHE A 66 -7.08 -6.97 21.00
CA PHE A 66 -6.36 -6.96 19.72
C PHE A 66 -7.26 -7.28 18.51
N GLY A 67 -8.34 -8.03 18.70
CA GLY A 67 -9.31 -8.35 17.66
C GLY A 67 -10.08 -7.10 17.24
N GLU A 68 -10.53 -6.31 18.21
CA GLU A 68 -11.21 -5.03 17.99
C GLU A 68 -10.27 -4.02 17.32
N LEU A 69 -9.00 -3.96 17.75
CA LEU A 69 -7.95 -3.16 17.10
C LEU A 69 -7.77 -3.55 15.63
N ARG A 70 -7.64 -4.84 15.35
CA ARG A 70 -7.45 -5.36 14.00
C ARG A 70 -8.65 -5.07 13.11
N ALA A 71 -9.87 -5.28 13.62
CA ALA A 71 -11.10 -5.03 12.87
C ALA A 71 -11.24 -3.55 12.53
N THR A 72 -11.09 -2.68 13.53
CA THR A 72 -11.18 -1.22 13.38
C THR A 72 -10.17 -0.69 12.37
N ALA A 73 -8.89 -1.07 12.51
CA ALA A 73 -7.84 -0.64 11.60
C ALA A 73 -8.14 -1.10 10.16
N ARG A 74 -8.51 -2.37 9.97
CA ARG A 74 -8.82 -2.94 8.65
C ARG A 74 -10.00 -2.25 7.98
N ASP A 75 -11.07 -2.00 8.71
CA ASP A 75 -12.28 -1.42 8.13
C ASP A 75 -12.06 0.04 7.74
N ARG A 76 -11.29 0.79 8.53
CA ARG A 76 -10.91 2.17 8.18
C ARG A 76 -9.96 2.22 6.98
N LEU A 77 -8.99 1.31 6.91
CA LEU A 77 -8.12 1.16 5.74
C LEU A 77 -8.92 0.85 4.46
N LYS A 78 -9.91 -0.05 4.53
CA LYS A 78 -10.79 -0.36 3.39
C LYS A 78 -11.60 0.85 2.92
N SER A 79 -12.10 1.66 3.85
CA SER A 79 -12.86 2.87 3.51
C SER A 79 -11.99 3.88 2.75
N ILE A 80 -10.74 4.08 3.16
CA ILE A 80 -9.80 4.97 2.46
C ILE A 80 -9.43 4.41 1.10
N GLN A 81 -9.13 3.10 1.01
CA GLN A 81 -8.79 2.48 -0.26
C GLN A 81 -9.88 2.72 -1.31
N LYS A 82 -11.17 2.61 -0.92
CA LYS A 82 -12.29 2.93 -1.80
C LYS A 82 -12.28 4.39 -2.26
N LEU A 83 -12.05 5.33 -1.33
CA LEU A 83 -11.98 6.77 -1.65
C LEU A 83 -10.84 7.09 -2.61
N TRP A 84 -9.65 6.52 -2.39
CA TRP A 84 -8.48 6.75 -3.26
C TRP A 84 -8.65 6.10 -4.63
N MET A 85 -9.23 4.90 -4.71
CA MET A 85 -9.54 4.28 -6.00
C MET A 85 -10.56 5.11 -6.80
N GLN A 86 -11.58 5.64 -6.14
CA GLN A 86 -12.56 6.53 -6.77
C GLN A 86 -11.90 7.84 -7.24
N ALA A 87 -11.09 8.48 -6.40
CA ALA A 87 -10.38 9.71 -6.76
C ALA A 87 -9.40 9.51 -7.93
N ALA A 88 -8.62 8.43 -7.90
CA ALA A 88 -7.71 8.06 -8.99
C ALA A 88 -8.47 7.83 -10.29
N GLN A 89 -9.62 7.14 -10.24
CA GLN A 89 -10.45 6.84 -11.41
C GLN A 89 -11.09 8.11 -12.02
N CYS A 90 -11.52 9.06 -11.20
CA CYS A 90 -11.95 10.38 -11.66
C CYS A 90 -10.79 11.15 -12.33
N GLN A 91 -9.58 11.08 -11.78
CA GLN A 91 -8.39 11.73 -12.36
C GLN A 91 -7.97 11.14 -13.71
N CYS A 92 -8.17 9.82 -13.92
CA CYS A 92 -7.98 9.19 -15.23
C CYS A 92 -9.02 9.65 -16.26
N HIS A 93 -10.28 9.83 -15.84
CA HIS A 93 -11.37 10.24 -16.73
C HIS A 93 -11.19 11.68 -17.23
N CYS A 94 -10.74 12.61 -16.37
CA CYS A 94 -10.50 14.00 -16.76
C CYS A 94 -9.28 14.20 -17.67
N ARG A 95 -8.33 13.25 -17.73
CA ARG A 95 -7.21 13.29 -18.71
C ARG A 95 -7.54 12.67 -20.06
N GLY A 96 -8.69 11.99 -20.19
CA GLY A 96 -9.09 11.28 -21.40
C GLY A 96 -10.04 12.07 -22.32
N THR A 97 -10.44 13.29 -21.94
CA THR A 97 -11.39 14.12 -22.69
C THR A 97 -10.76 15.33 -23.38
N ASP A 98 -9.43 15.47 -23.32
CA ASP A 98 -8.66 16.52 -24.02
C ASP A 98 -7.89 15.94 -25.23
N GLN A 99 -8.59 15.18 -26.10
CA GLN A 99 -8.18 14.89 -27.48
C GLN A 99 -9.36 15.01 -28.43
#